data_AF-A0A969E154-F1
#
_entry.id   AF-A0A969E154-F1
#
_cell.length_a   1.000
_cell.length_b   1.000
_cell.length_c   1.000
_cell.angle_alpha   90.00
_cell.angle_beta   90.00
_cell.angle_gamma   90.00
#
_symmetry.space_group_name_H-M   'P 1'
#
loop_
_entity.id
_entity.type
_entity.pdbx_description
1 polymer ?
#
loop_
_entity_poly.entity_id
_entity_poly.type
_entity_poly.pdbx_seq_one_letter_code
_entity_poly.pdbx_strand_id
1 'polypeptide(L)'
;MFFSKPIKWESKIIIVDKLKDFSMRFPISVSIGNPKEVAMAYASRMMVSKEGNSNVVTLKMRDHTPAKAAAIIDKLAQAYSNFVVEQRNESGRKILNFLDSRLGVVKAELSGVESSVTGLRNSNKLALGTSETAKAYLEQQGAANRKILELNIRTDAIASIGKIINDGSNPYRTIPFGLEVLDNANLAVSITEYNKLLKEREELKTSATDKNLTIEKYDARLSVIRNNIAA
;
A
#
# COMPACT_ATOMS: atom_id res chain seq x y z
N MET A 1 5.79 25.05 -45.88
CA MET A 1 6.82 25.12 -44.81
C MET A 1 6.13 25.52 -43.51
N PHE A 2 6.12 24.63 -42.51
CA PHE A 2 5.45 24.86 -41.22
C PHE A 2 6.43 25.11 -40.07
N PHE A 3 7.69 25.45 -40.38
CA PHE A 3 8.65 25.81 -39.34
C PHE A 3 8.22 27.11 -38.66
N SER A 4 8.32 27.13 -37.32
CA SER A 4 7.98 28.27 -36.46
C SER A 4 6.54 28.78 -36.60
N LYS A 5 5.63 27.95 -37.15
CA LYS A 5 4.18 28.21 -37.17
C LYS A 5 3.51 27.34 -36.12
N PRO A 6 2.63 27.90 -35.26
CA PRO A 6 1.90 27.12 -34.28
C PRO A 6 0.90 26.19 -34.98
N ILE A 7 1.00 24.91 -34.67
CA ILE A 7 0.08 23.86 -35.09
C ILE A 7 -0.77 23.50 -33.87
N LYS A 8 -2.09 23.72 -33.96
CA LYS A 8 -3.02 23.29 -32.93
C LYS A 8 -3.30 21.80 -33.08
N TRP A 9 -3.10 21.03 -32.02
CA TRP A 9 -3.46 19.62 -31.94
C TRP A 9 -4.17 19.38 -30.60
N GLU A 10 -5.45 19.04 -30.68
CA GLU A 10 -6.36 18.99 -29.53
C GLU A 10 -6.27 20.26 -28.67
N SER A 11 -5.85 20.14 -27.41
CA SER A 11 -5.67 21.24 -26.46
C SER A 11 -4.24 21.81 -26.42
N LYS A 12 -3.34 21.35 -27.29
CA LYS A 12 -1.91 21.70 -27.28
C LYS A 12 -1.51 22.49 -28.53
N ILE A 13 -0.51 23.36 -28.36
CA ILE A 13 0.13 24.09 -29.47
C ILE A 13 1.52 23.50 -29.66
N ILE A 14 1.80 23.05 -30.88
CA ILE A 14 3.09 22.48 -31.27
C ILE A 14 3.76 23.46 -32.22
N ILE A 15 5.00 23.81 -31.91
CA ILE A 15 5.86 24.64 -32.76
C ILE A 15 7.04 23.77 -33.15
N VAL A 16 7.27 23.64 -34.46
CA VAL A 16 8.41 22.90 -35.00
C VAL A 16 9.46 23.91 -35.42
N ASP A 17 10.54 24.01 -34.66
CA ASP A 17 11.65 24.89 -35.01
C ASP A 17 12.69 24.18 -35.85
N LYS A 18 13.22 24.92 -36.83
CA LYS A 18 14.27 24.45 -37.71
C LYS A 18 15.63 24.66 -37.03
N LEU A 19 16.42 23.59 -36.88
CA LEU A 19 17.81 23.71 -36.44
C LEU A 19 18.66 24.43 -37.50
N LYS A 20 19.68 25.19 -37.07
CA LYS A 20 20.52 26.03 -37.97
C LYS A 20 21.11 25.26 -39.15
N ASP A 21 21.58 24.03 -38.92
CA ASP A 21 22.26 23.20 -39.93
C ASP A 21 21.32 22.22 -40.64
N PHE A 22 20.01 22.34 -40.43
CA PHE A 22 19.04 21.43 -41.00
C PHE A 22 18.76 21.75 -42.49
N SER A 23 19.03 20.81 -43.38
CA SER A 23 18.63 20.87 -44.80
C SER A 23 17.66 19.74 -45.13
N MET A 24 16.54 20.08 -45.75
CA MET A 24 15.47 19.14 -46.05
C MET A 24 15.73 18.52 -47.43
N ARG A 25 16.27 17.30 -47.47
CA ARG A 25 16.47 16.55 -48.74
C ARG A 25 15.25 15.72 -49.15
N PHE A 26 14.38 15.39 -48.19
CA PHE A 26 13.16 14.61 -48.37
C PHE A 26 12.03 15.18 -47.51
N PRO A 27 10.75 14.98 -47.88
CA PRO A 27 9.62 15.41 -47.06
C PRO A 27 9.64 14.71 -45.69
N ILE A 28 9.44 15.48 -44.62
CA ILE A 28 9.33 14.98 -43.25
C ILE A 28 7.86 14.85 -42.90
N SER A 29 7.49 13.68 -42.38
CA SER A 29 6.20 13.45 -41.73
C SER A 29 6.36 13.49 -40.21
N VAL A 30 5.46 14.20 -39.53
CA VAL A 30 5.37 14.24 -38.07
C VAL A 30 4.04 13.59 -37.69
N SER A 31 4.10 12.51 -36.92
CA SER A 31 2.92 11.85 -36.37
C SER A 31 2.88 12.04 -34.86
N ILE A 32 1.67 12.19 -34.33
CA ILE A 32 1.41 12.28 -32.90
C ILE A 32 0.59 11.04 -32.53
N GLY A 33 1.20 10.15 -31.74
CA GLY A 33 0.57 8.91 -31.32
C GLY A 33 -0.22 9.07 -30.03
N ASN A 34 -1.13 8.12 -29.77
CA ASN A 34 -1.83 8.02 -28.49
C ASN A 34 -0.80 7.85 -27.35
N PRO A 35 -0.85 8.67 -26.27
CA PRO A 35 0.14 8.60 -25.20
C PRO A 35 0.28 7.22 -24.55
N LYS A 36 -0.82 6.46 -24.42
CA LYS A 36 -0.82 5.12 -23.84
C LYS A 36 -0.12 4.11 -24.76
N GLU A 37 -0.39 4.18 -26.05
CA GLU A 37 0.26 3.32 -27.05
C GLU A 37 1.77 3.62 -27.15
N VAL A 38 2.13 4.90 -27.16
CA VAL A 38 3.53 5.33 -27.15
C VAL A 38 4.24 4.85 -25.88
N ALA A 39 3.60 4.98 -24.71
CA ALA A 39 4.14 4.47 -23.45
C ALA A 39 4.34 2.95 -23.48
N MET A 40 3.36 2.19 -23.99
CA MET A 40 3.48 0.72 -24.15
C MET A 40 4.61 0.34 -25.12
N ALA A 41 4.79 1.08 -26.21
CA ALA A 41 5.88 0.86 -27.16
C ALA A 41 7.26 1.15 -26.54
N TYR A 42 7.36 2.15 -25.68
CA TYR A 42 8.59 2.41 -24.90
C TYR A 42 8.83 1.32 -23.85
N ALA A 43 7.79 0.87 -23.16
CA ALA A 43 7.87 -0.21 -22.19
C ALA A 43 8.34 -1.53 -22.84
N SER A 44 7.82 -1.87 -24.01
CA SER A 44 8.20 -3.11 -24.72
C SER A 44 9.64 -3.12 -25.23
N ARG A 45 10.23 -1.93 -25.45
CA ARG A 45 11.64 -1.76 -25.86
C ARG A 45 12.60 -1.65 -24.67
N MET A 46 12.08 -1.55 -23.46
CA MET A 46 12.87 -1.44 -22.24
C MET A 46 13.38 -2.82 -21.84
N MET A 47 14.70 -2.93 -21.66
CA MET A 47 15.32 -4.14 -21.14
C MET A 47 15.43 -4.02 -19.62
N VAL A 48 14.84 -4.99 -18.93
CA VAL A 48 14.86 -5.10 -17.47
C VAL A 48 15.61 -6.36 -17.09
N SER A 49 16.64 -6.23 -16.26
CA SER A 49 17.45 -7.36 -15.80
C SER A 49 17.79 -7.22 -14.33
N LYS A 50 17.77 -8.34 -13.60
CA LYS A 50 18.25 -8.40 -12.22
C LYS A 50 19.72 -8.80 -12.21
N GLU A 51 20.54 -8.13 -11.40
CA GLU A 51 21.96 -8.49 -11.25
C GLU A 51 22.13 -9.63 -10.25
N GLY A 52 22.22 -10.86 -10.76
CA GLY A 52 22.40 -12.07 -9.97
C GLY A 52 21.32 -12.26 -8.91
N ASN A 53 21.74 -12.54 -7.67
CA ASN A 53 20.84 -12.67 -6.52
C ASN A 53 20.61 -11.35 -5.76
N SER A 54 21.13 -10.21 -6.24
CA SER A 54 20.95 -8.92 -5.56
C SER A 54 19.54 -8.35 -5.75
N ASN A 55 19.07 -7.48 -4.87
CA ASN A 55 17.81 -6.74 -5.06
C ASN A 55 17.95 -5.55 -6.04
N VAL A 56 19.02 -5.53 -6.85
CA VAL A 56 19.28 -4.47 -7.83
C VAL A 56 18.64 -4.84 -9.17
N VAL A 57 17.86 -3.90 -9.70
CA VAL A 57 17.24 -3.99 -11.03
C VAL A 57 17.90 -2.98 -11.95
N THR A 58 18.42 -3.46 -13.06
CA THR A 58 19.05 -2.66 -14.11
C THR A 58 18.06 -2.44 -15.24
N LEU A 59 17.78 -1.17 -15.55
CA LEU A 59 16.93 -0.72 -16.64
C LEU A 59 17.78 -0.19 -17.80
N LYS A 60 17.52 -0.64 -19.02
CA LYS A 60 18.21 -0.17 -20.23
C LYS A 60 17.19 0.17 -21.32
N MET A 61 17.41 1.28 -22.02
CA MET A 61 16.58 1.70 -23.15
C MET A 61 17.47 2.26 -24.27
N ARG A 62 17.17 1.90 -25.52
CA ARG A 62 17.74 2.52 -26.71
C ARG A 62 16.72 3.46 -27.34
N ASP A 63 17.12 4.70 -27.58
CA ASP A 63 16.36 5.68 -28.36
C ASP A 63 17.34 6.49 -29.21
N HIS A 64 16.88 7.04 -30.34
CA HIS A 64 17.68 7.93 -31.18
C HIS A 64 18.05 9.23 -30.45
N THR A 65 17.29 9.60 -29.42
CA THR A 65 17.53 10.75 -28.55
C THR A 65 17.89 10.27 -27.14
N PRO A 66 19.18 10.18 -26.76
CA PRO A 66 19.61 9.68 -25.46
C PRO A 66 18.97 10.42 -24.27
N ALA A 67 18.81 11.75 -24.38
CA ALA A 67 18.16 12.57 -23.37
C ALA A 67 16.69 12.16 -23.13
N LYS A 68 15.98 11.71 -24.16
CA LYS A 68 14.60 11.22 -24.04
C LYS A 68 14.56 9.89 -23.30
N ALA A 69 15.44 8.96 -23.64
CA ALA A 69 15.54 7.68 -22.95
C ALA A 69 15.86 7.86 -21.45
N ALA A 70 16.82 8.74 -21.13
CA ALA A 70 17.16 9.08 -19.76
C ALA A 70 15.96 9.66 -19.00
N ALA A 71 15.26 10.64 -19.58
CA ALA A 71 14.07 11.24 -18.97
C ALA A 71 12.94 10.23 -18.71
N ILE A 72 12.74 9.26 -19.61
CA ILE A 72 11.74 8.21 -19.43
C ILE A 72 12.12 7.30 -18.25
N ILE A 73 13.38 6.85 -18.18
CA ILE A 73 13.87 6.00 -17.08
C ILE A 73 13.79 6.74 -15.74
N ASP A 74 14.22 8.00 -15.69
CA ASP A 74 14.15 8.83 -14.47
C ASP A 74 12.70 9.01 -13.99
N LYS A 75 11.77 9.27 -14.92
CA LYS A 75 10.36 9.40 -14.57
C LYS A 75 9.74 8.09 -14.11
N LEU A 76 10.17 6.96 -14.67
CA LEU A 76 9.74 5.64 -14.19
C LEU A 76 10.25 5.36 -12.77
N ALA A 77 11.51 5.69 -12.47
CA ALA A 77 12.08 5.54 -11.13
C ALA A 77 11.34 6.41 -10.10
N GLN A 78 11.04 7.66 -10.45
CA GLN A 78 10.25 8.57 -9.61
C GLN A 78 8.83 8.03 -9.37
N ALA A 79 8.15 7.58 -10.44
CA ALA A 79 6.81 7.01 -10.35
C ALA A 79 6.78 5.75 -9.45
N TYR A 80 7.80 4.89 -9.55
CA TYR A 80 7.94 3.72 -8.68
C TYR A 80 8.16 4.11 -7.22
N SER A 81 9.03 5.09 -6.94
CA SER A 81 9.26 5.57 -5.57
C SER A 81 7.97 6.11 -4.95
N ASN A 82 7.23 6.93 -5.69
CA ASN A 82 5.94 7.45 -5.25
C ASN A 82 4.91 6.34 -5.03
N PHE A 83 4.85 5.35 -5.92
CA PHE A 83 3.96 4.19 -5.78
C PHE A 83 4.26 3.39 -4.50
N VAL A 84 5.55 3.17 -4.17
CA VAL A 84 5.94 2.47 -2.94
C VAL A 84 5.53 3.26 -1.69
N VAL A 85 5.70 4.58 -1.70
CA VAL A 85 5.26 5.45 -0.59
C VAL A 85 3.74 5.41 -0.45
N GLU A 86 3.00 5.51 -1.54
CA GLU A 86 1.54 5.50 -1.51
C GLU A 86 0.99 4.16 -0.98
N GLN A 87 1.57 3.04 -1.41
CA GLN A 87 1.21 1.71 -0.91
C GLN A 87 1.46 1.56 0.61
N ARG A 88 2.60 2.08 1.10
CA ARG A 88 2.88 2.11 2.55
C ARG A 88 1.88 2.99 3.30
N ASN A 89 1.57 4.16 2.76
CA ASN A 89 0.59 5.08 3.35
C ASN A 89 -0.82 4.49 3.37
N GLU A 90 -1.24 3.76 2.34
CA GLU A 90 -2.55 3.12 2.29
C GLU A 90 -2.69 2.04 3.37
N SER A 91 -1.66 1.20 3.55
CA SER A 91 -1.63 0.21 4.64
C SER A 91 -1.66 0.90 6.01
N GLY A 92 -0.81 1.91 6.21
CA GLY A 92 -0.76 2.69 7.45
C GLY A 92 -2.09 3.39 7.76
N ARG A 93 -2.75 3.99 6.76
CA ARG A 93 -4.09 4.60 6.91
C ARG A 93 -5.15 3.57 7.30
N LYS A 94 -5.12 2.37 6.74
CA LYS A 94 -6.08 1.31 7.13
C LYS A 94 -5.87 0.89 8.58
N ILE A 95 -4.63 0.81 9.05
CA ILE A 95 -4.30 0.54 10.45
C ILE A 95 -4.76 1.70 11.35
N LEU A 96 -4.46 2.94 10.98
CA LEU A 96 -4.88 4.13 11.75
C LEU A 96 -6.40 4.24 11.85
N ASN A 97 -7.12 4.04 10.74
CA ASN A 97 -8.58 4.04 10.75
C ASN A 97 -9.14 2.95 11.68
N PHE A 98 -8.52 1.77 11.70
CA PHE A 98 -8.89 0.70 12.62
C PHE A 98 -8.65 1.12 14.08
N LEU A 99 -7.48 1.68 14.40
CA LEU A 99 -7.16 2.18 15.75
C LEU A 99 -8.08 3.33 16.18
N ASP A 100 -8.36 4.30 15.31
CA ASP A 100 -9.26 5.42 15.58
C ASP A 100 -10.69 4.94 15.88
N SER A 101 -11.18 3.95 15.14
CA SER A 101 -12.48 3.33 15.40
C SER A 101 -12.55 2.71 16.80
N ARG A 102 -11.43 2.14 17.28
CA ARG A 102 -11.35 1.60 18.65
C ARG A 102 -11.18 2.69 19.69
N LEU A 103 -10.41 3.74 19.43
CA LEU A 103 -10.26 4.88 20.36
C LEU A 103 -11.61 5.54 20.69
N GLY A 104 -12.51 5.63 19.71
CA GLY A 104 -13.88 6.11 19.92
C GLY A 104 -14.70 5.23 20.87
N VAL A 105 -14.69 3.91 20.66
CA VAL A 105 -15.38 2.93 21.52
C VAL A 105 -14.78 2.90 22.92
N VAL A 106 -13.46 2.96 23.03
CA VAL A 106 -12.73 2.87 24.29
C VAL A 106 -12.90 4.12 25.16
N LYS A 107 -13.02 5.32 24.58
CA LYS A 107 -13.37 6.52 25.35
C LYS A 107 -14.71 6.37 26.07
N ALA A 108 -15.68 5.68 25.46
CA ALA A 108 -16.96 5.41 26.10
C ALA A 108 -16.84 4.36 27.22
N GLU A 109 -16.03 3.31 27.03
CA GLU A 109 -15.79 2.27 28.05
C GLU A 109 -14.99 2.81 29.26
N LEU A 110 -13.95 3.63 29.04
CA LEU A 110 -13.16 4.26 30.11
C LEU A 110 -13.95 5.30 30.90
N SER A 111 -14.87 6.05 30.27
CA SER A 111 -15.76 6.98 30.98
C SER A 111 -16.68 6.26 31.97
N GLY A 112 -17.14 5.04 31.62
CA GLY A 112 -17.87 4.18 32.55
C GLY A 112 -17.03 3.69 33.74
N VAL A 113 -15.72 3.50 33.54
CA VAL A 113 -14.78 3.10 34.59
C VAL A 113 -14.37 4.30 35.47
N GLU A 114 -14.17 5.50 34.93
CA GLU A 114 -13.94 6.71 35.74
C GLU A 114 -15.13 7.03 36.65
N SER A 115 -16.36 6.82 36.16
CA SER A 115 -17.58 6.87 36.97
C SER A 115 -17.57 5.80 38.07
N SER A 116 -17.12 4.58 37.77
CA SER A 116 -17.00 3.48 38.74
C SER A 116 -15.90 3.72 39.78
N VAL A 117 -14.77 4.33 39.39
CA VAL A 117 -13.66 4.73 40.28
C VAL A 117 -14.07 5.89 41.19
N THR A 118 -14.85 6.85 40.70
CA THR A 118 -15.44 7.92 41.52
C THR A 118 -16.46 7.36 42.50
N GLY A 119 -17.27 6.40 42.06
CA GLY A 119 -18.17 5.62 42.91
C GLY A 119 -17.44 4.84 44.00
N LEU A 120 -16.31 4.21 43.69
CA LEU A 120 -15.46 3.50 44.66
C LEU A 120 -14.73 4.44 45.62
N ARG A 121 -14.29 5.62 45.18
CA ARG A 121 -13.76 6.68 46.07
C ARG A 121 -14.80 7.22 47.05
N ASN A 122 -16.06 7.29 46.63
CA ASN A 122 -17.17 7.78 47.46
C ASN A 122 -17.72 6.70 48.40
N SER A 123 -17.72 5.43 47.98
CA SER A 123 -18.27 4.29 48.74
C SER A 123 -17.26 3.65 49.69
N ASN A 124 -15.99 3.52 49.27
CA ASN A 124 -14.89 3.23 50.16
C ASN A 124 -14.25 4.56 50.53
N LYS A 125 -14.56 5.08 51.72
CA LYS A 125 -13.68 6.00 52.44
C LYS A 125 -12.33 5.30 52.54
N LEU A 126 -11.47 5.49 51.54
CA LEU A 126 -10.09 5.05 51.55
C LEU A 126 -9.41 5.85 52.65
N ALA A 127 -9.49 5.33 53.85
CA ALA A 127 -8.49 5.50 54.89
C ALA A 127 -7.18 4.86 54.37
N LEU A 128 -6.61 5.44 53.32
CA LEU A 128 -5.26 5.11 52.87
C LEU A 128 -4.33 5.94 53.74
N GLY A 129 -3.89 5.32 54.83
CA GLY A 129 -2.66 5.73 55.48
C GLY A 129 -1.53 5.67 54.46
N THR A 130 -1.02 6.84 54.10
CA THR A 130 0.10 7.15 53.17
C THR A 130 -0.26 7.20 51.67
N SER A 131 0.05 8.37 51.07
CA SER A 131 -0.13 8.75 49.66
C SER A 131 0.55 7.79 48.66
N GLU A 132 1.54 7.03 49.12
CA GLU A 132 2.40 6.19 48.29
C GLU A 132 1.75 4.87 47.89
N THR A 133 1.02 4.23 48.81
CA THR A 133 0.23 3.01 48.52
C THR A 133 -0.93 3.32 47.57
N ALA A 134 -1.56 4.50 47.73
CA ALA A 134 -2.60 5.00 46.84
C ALA A 134 -2.09 5.20 45.40
N LYS A 135 -0.89 5.80 45.25
CA LYS A 135 -0.24 6.01 43.94
C LYS A 135 0.13 4.69 43.28
N ALA A 136 0.75 3.77 44.01
CA ALA A 136 1.13 2.46 43.48
C ALA A 136 -0.09 1.66 42.97
N TYR A 137 -1.20 1.70 43.72
CA TYR A 137 -2.44 1.06 43.29
C TYR A 137 -3.02 1.68 42.01
N LEU A 138 -3.01 3.01 41.88
CA LEU A 138 -3.46 3.71 40.69
C LEU A 138 -2.57 3.42 39.47
N GLU A 139 -1.25 3.34 39.66
CA GLU A 139 -0.31 2.96 38.59
C GLU A 139 -0.52 1.53 38.12
N GLN A 140 -0.73 0.59 39.04
CA GLN A 140 -1.02 -0.81 38.73
C GLN A 140 -2.34 -0.95 37.96
N GLN A 141 -3.39 -0.22 38.36
CA GLN A 141 -4.64 -0.18 37.60
C GLN A 141 -4.45 0.42 36.20
N GLY A 142 -3.67 1.51 36.08
CA GLY A 142 -3.35 2.10 34.79
C GLY A 142 -2.61 1.14 33.87
N ALA A 143 -1.68 0.35 34.41
CA ALA A 143 -0.96 -0.69 33.66
C ALA A 143 -1.90 -1.83 33.23
N ALA A 144 -2.78 -2.30 34.12
CA ALA A 144 -3.77 -3.32 33.80
C ALA A 144 -4.73 -2.85 32.69
N ASN A 145 -5.23 -1.61 32.75
CA ASN A 145 -6.09 -1.05 31.71
C ASN A 145 -5.38 -0.92 30.36
N ARG A 146 -4.11 -0.50 30.34
CA ARG A 146 -3.31 -0.49 29.10
C ARG A 146 -3.18 -1.89 28.51
N LYS A 147 -3.01 -2.91 29.35
CA LYS A 147 -2.93 -4.31 28.87
C LYS A 147 -4.26 -4.82 28.32
N ILE A 148 -5.37 -4.50 28.98
CA ILE A 148 -6.72 -4.83 28.48
C ILE A 148 -6.96 -4.16 27.13
N LEU A 149 -6.57 -2.89 26.99
CA LEU A 149 -6.69 -2.16 25.72
C LEU A 149 -5.91 -2.85 24.59
N GLU A 150 -4.66 -3.21 24.86
CA GLU A 150 -3.82 -3.93 23.89
C GLU A 150 -4.47 -5.26 23.46
N LEU A 151 -5.01 -6.03 24.41
CA LEU A 151 -5.69 -7.29 24.12
C LEU A 151 -6.98 -7.08 23.31
N ASN A 152 -7.76 -6.04 23.60
CA ASN A 152 -8.97 -5.73 22.83
C ASN A 152 -8.65 -5.35 21.38
N ILE A 153 -7.62 -4.53 21.16
CA ILE A 153 -7.14 -4.18 19.81
C ILE A 153 -6.75 -5.45 19.04
N ARG A 154 -6.05 -6.37 19.70
CA ARG A 154 -5.63 -7.65 19.10
C ARG A 154 -6.84 -8.53 18.76
N THR A 155 -7.79 -8.68 19.68
CA THR A 155 -9.02 -9.44 19.46
C THR A 155 -9.82 -8.89 18.29
N ASP A 156 -9.99 -7.57 18.23
CA ASP A 156 -10.72 -6.90 17.15
C ASP A 156 -9.99 -7.05 15.80
N ALA A 157 -8.65 -7.04 15.80
CA ALA A 157 -7.85 -7.28 14.60
C ALA A 157 -8.05 -8.71 14.09
N ILE A 158 -7.99 -9.71 14.98
CA ILE A 158 -8.28 -11.13 14.64
C ILE A 158 -9.71 -11.28 14.10
N ALA A 159 -10.70 -10.65 14.74
CA ALA A 159 -12.08 -10.67 14.26
C ALA A 159 -12.23 -10.02 12.88
N SER A 160 -11.52 -8.92 12.62
CA SER A 160 -11.51 -8.27 11.31
C SER A 160 -10.85 -9.14 10.24
N ILE A 161 -9.76 -9.84 10.58
CA ILE A 161 -9.12 -10.82 9.70
C ILE A 161 -10.11 -11.94 9.38
N GLY A 162 -10.79 -12.50 10.39
CA GLY A 162 -11.81 -13.52 10.20
C GLY A 162 -12.94 -13.05 9.27
N LYS A 163 -13.40 -11.81 9.37
CA LYS A 163 -14.39 -11.24 8.45
C LYS A 163 -13.88 -11.16 7.02
N ILE A 164 -12.65 -10.69 6.80
CA ILE A 164 -12.03 -10.61 5.46
C ILE A 164 -11.86 -12.01 4.87
N ILE A 165 -11.35 -12.94 5.68
CA ILE A 165 -11.07 -14.32 5.27
C ILE A 165 -12.35 -15.10 5.01
N ASN A 166 -13.46 -14.80 5.67
CA ASN A 166 -14.73 -15.49 5.43
C ASN A 166 -15.65 -14.79 4.42
N ASP A 167 -15.26 -13.61 3.91
CA ASP A 167 -16.03 -12.89 2.89
C ASP A 167 -15.85 -13.56 1.51
N GLY A 168 -16.83 -14.36 1.11
CA GLY A 168 -16.86 -15.01 -0.20
C GLY A 168 -17.14 -14.06 -1.36
N SER A 169 -17.67 -12.86 -1.10
CA SER A 169 -18.00 -11.87 -2.14
C SER A 169 -16.77 -11.13 -2.65
N ASN A 170 -15.74 -11.00 -1.81
CA ASN A 170 -14.47 -10.38 -2.17
C ASN A 170 -13.27 -11.20 -1.63
N PRO A 171 -12.94 -12.33 -2.27
CA PRO A 171 -11.91 -13.25 -1.80
C PRO A 171 -10.46 -12.72 -1.95
N TYR A 172 -10.28 -11.60 -2.65
CA TYR A 172 -8.98 -11.03 -3.05
C TYR A 172 -8.77 -9.67 -2.42
N ARG A 173 -8.84 -9.60 -1.08
CA ARG A 173 -8.75 -8.35 -0.34
C ARG A 173 -7.55 -8.37 0.60
N THR A 174 -6.73 -7.33 0.51
CA THR A 174 -5.56 -7.15 1.38
C THR A 174 -5.95 -7.13 2.85
N ILE A 175 -5.18 -7.83 3.67
CA ILE A 175 -5.31 -7.82 5.12
C ILE A 175 -4.37 -6.73 5.66
N PRO A 176 -4.88 -5.67 6.32
CA PRO A 176 -4.06 -4.51 6.65
C PRO A 176 -3.20 -4.68 7.91
N PHE A 177 -3.22 -5.85 8.56
CA PHE A 177 -2.58 -6.09 9.86
C PHE A 177 -1.35 -6.99 9.70
N GLY A 178 -0.23 -6.61 10.31
CA GLY A 178 0.99 -7.39 10.37
C GLY A 178 1.38 -7.76 11.80
N LEU A 179 2.68 -7.99 12.02
CA LEU A 179 3.26 -8.32 13.33
C LEU A 179 3.18 -7.14 14.32
N GLU A 180 2.94 -5.92 13.82
CA GLU A 180 2.80 -4.71 14.63
C GLU A 180 1.52 -4.71 15.49
N VAL A 181 0.49 -5.44 15.03
CA VAL A 181 -0.80 -5.56 15.72
C VAL A 181 -1.02 -6.97 16.25
N LEU A 182 -0.46 -7.99 15.59
CA LEU A 182 -0.66 -9.40 15.93
C LEU A 182 0.53 -9.94 16.74
N ASP A 183 0.26 -10.59 17.87
CA ASP A 183 1.28 -11.26 18.70
C ASP A 183 1.61 -12.68 18.22
N ASN A 184 1.00 -13.11 17.12
CA ASN A 184 1.22 -14.43 16.53
C ASN A 184 2.10 -14.29 15.28
N ALA A 185 3.38 -14.65 15.43
CA ALA A 185 4.37 -14.55 14.36
C ALA A 185 4.00 -15.40 13.13
N ASN A 186 3.46 -16.60 13.32
CA ASN A 186 3.08 -17.48 12.21
C ASN A 186 1.91 -16.88 11.40
N LEU A 187 0.90 -16.34 12.09
CA LEU A 187 -0.23 -15.67 11.44
C LEU A 187 0.24 -14.44 10.66
N ALA A 188 1.11 -13.63 11.25
CA ALA A 188 1.66 -12.44 10.59
C ALA A 188 2.49 -12.78 9.33
N VAL A 189 3.27 -13.87 9.37
CA VAL A 189 4.01 -14.38 8.20
C VAL A 189 3.04 -14.82 7.10
N SER A 190 2.01 -15.61 7.43
CA SER A 190 0.99 -16.05 6.47
C SER A 190 0.25 -14.87 5.83
N ILE A 191 -0.10 -13.84 6.62
CA ILE A 191 -0.72 -12.60 6.10
C ILE A 191 0.22 -11.84 5.17
N THR A 192 1.51 -11.76 5.53
CA THR A 192 2.52 -11.09 4.70
C THR A 192 2.67 -11.79 3.35
N GLU A 193 2.72 -13.13 3.36
CA GLU A 193 2.78 -13.93 2.14
C GLU A 193 1.51 -13.80 1.29
N TYR A 194 0.33 -13.88 1.93
CA TYR A 194 -0.96 -13.67 1.26
C TYR A 194 -1.02 -12.31 0.55
N ASN A 195 -0.69 -11.23 1.26
CA ASN A 195 -0.72 -9.88 0.70
C ASN A 195 0.27 -9.71 -0.45
N LYS A 196 1.46 -10.34 -0.36
CA LYS A 196 2.46 -10.33 -1.42
C LYS A 196 1.95 -11.04 -2.67
N LEU A 197 1.40 -12.25 -2.54
CA LEU A 197 0.84 -12.99 -3.68
C LEU A 197 -0.34 -12.26 -4.31
N LEU A 198 -1.20 -11.64 -3.48
CA LEU A 198 -2.33 -10.85 -3.96
C LEU A 198 -1.84 -9.66 -4.81
N LYS A 199 -0.79 -8.98 -4.37
CA LYS A 199 -0.18 -7.88 -5.14
C LYS A 199 0.35 -8.34 -6.49
N GLU A 200 1.14 -9.42 -6.52
CA GLU A 200 1.69 -9.97 -7.76
C GLU A 200 0.58 -10.40 -8.74
N ARG A 201 -0.51 -10.96 -8.21
CA ARG A 201 -1.71 -11.30 -8.99
C ARG A 201 -2.37 -10.07 -9.61
N GLU A 202 -2.62 -9.02 -8.82
CA GLU A 202 -3.26 -7.81 -9.33
C GLU A 202 -2.37 -7.09 -10.36
N GLU A 203 -1.05 -7.07 -10.15
CA GLU A 203 -0.10 -6.57 -11.15
C GLU A 203 -0.19 -7.36 -12.45
N LEU A 204 -0.24 -8.69 -12.38
CA LEU A 204 -0.39 -9.53 -13.58
C LEU A 204 -1.72 -9.26 -14.30
N LYS A 205 -2.83 -9.10 -13.56
CA LYS A 205 -4.15 -8.78 -14.14
C LYS A 205 -4.17 -7.47 -14.93
N THR A 206 -3.27 -6.51 -14.65
CA THR A 206 -3.19 -5.28 -15.43
C THR A 206 -2.69 -5.48 -16.87
N SER A 207 -1.98 -6.58 -17.13
CA SER A 207 -1.34 -6.88 -18.42
C SER A 207 -1.80 -8.19 -19.06
N ALA A 208 -2.48 -9.05 -18.30
CA ALA A 208 -2.97 -10.35 -18.74
C ALA A 208 -4.44 -10.33 -19.19
N THR A 209 -4.76 -11.12 -20.22
CA THR A 209 -6.14 -11.47 -20.61
C THR A 209 -6.78 -12.44 -19.61
N ASP A 210 -8.11 -12.48 -19.58
CA ASP A 210 -8.95 -13.23 -18.61
C ASP A 210 -8.66 -14.74 -18.47
N LYS A 211 -7.92 -15.36 -19.40
CA LYS A 211 -7.52 -16.79 -19.38
C LYS A 211 -6.00 -16.99 -19.21
N ASN A 212 -5.40 -16.39 -18.19
CA ASN A 212 -3.99 -16.58 -17.90
C ASN A 212 -3.78 -17.70 -16.86
N LEU A 213 -3.17 -18.81 -17.27
CA LEU A 213 -2.84 -19.96 -16.41
C LEU A 213 -2.00 -19.59 -15.17
N THR A 214 -1.26 -18.48 -15.23
CA THR A 214 -0.49 -17.96 -14.09
C THR A 214 -1.40 -17.33 -13.04
N ILE A 215 -2.50 -16.68 -13.45
CA ILE A 215 -3.50 -16.14 -12.51
C ILE A 215 -4.17 -17.29 -11.75
N GLU A 216 -4.54 -18.38 -12.43
CA GLU A 216 -5.11 -19.57 -11.78
C GLU A 216 -4.15 -20.17 -10.73
N LYS A 217 -2.83 -20.18 -11.00
CA LYS A 217 -1.82 -20.60 -10.02
C LYS A 217 -1.77 -19.67 -8.80
N TYR A 218 -1.87 -18.36 -9.01
CA TYR A 218 -1.98 -17.40 -7.91
C TYR A 218 -3.25 -17.64 -7.09
N ASP A 219 -4.39 -17.86 -7.74
CA ASP A 219 -5.68 -18.12 -7.09
C ASP A 219 -5.62 -19.38 -6.22
N ALA A 220 -5.04 -20.47 -6.73
CA ALA A 220 -4.86 -21.70 -5.97
C ALA A 220 -3.97 -21.49 -4.73
N ARG A 221 -2.84 -20.77 -4.87
CA ARG A 221 -1.94 -20.47 -3.74
C ARG A 221 -2.61 -19.56 -2.70
N LEU A 222 -3.32 -18.52 -3.15
CA LEU A 222 -4.06 -17.62 -2.27
C LEU A 222 -5.12 -18.38 -1.48
N SER A 223 -5.81 -19.34 -2.10
CA SER A 223 -6.78 -20.20 -1.41
C SER A 223 -6.14 -21.04 -0.30
N VAL A 224 -4.98 -21.65 -0.55
CA VAL A 224 -4.24 -22.43 0.45
C VAL A 224 -3.84 -21.57 1.65
N ILE A 225 -3.24 -20.40 1.40
CA ILE A 225 -2.82 -19.51 2.50
C ILE A 225 -4.05 -18.96 3.25
N ARG A 226 -5.13 -18.65 2.54
CA ARG A 226 -6.40 -18.22 3.15
C ARG A 226 -6.94 -19.26 4.13
N ASN A 227 -6.90 -20.54 3.74
CA ASN A 227 -7.30 -21.64 4.63
C ASN A 227 -6.35 -21.77 5.83
N ASN A 228 -5.05 -21.56 5.65
CA ASN A 228 -4.08 -21.56 6.75
C ASN A 228 -4.28 -20.40 7.72
N ILE A 229 -4.75 -19.23 7.24
CA ILE A 229 -5.09 -18.08 8.08
C ILE A 229 -6.41 -18.32 8.84
N ALA A 230 -7.33 -19.11 8.25
CA ALA A 230 -8.62 -19.44 8.86
C ALA A 230 -8.54 -20.55 9.93
N ALA A 231 -7.48 -21.37 9.89
CA ALA A 231 -7.24 -22.49 10.79
C ALA A 231 -6.66 -22.03 12.14
#